data_AF-A0AAU9U5U7-F1
#
_entry.id   AF-A0AAU9U5U7-F1
#
_cell.length_a   1.000
_cell.length_b   1.000
_cell.length_c   1.000
_cell.angle_alpha   90.00
_cell.angle_beta   90.00
_cell.angle_gamma   90.00
#
_symmetry.space_group_name_H-M   'P 1'
#
loop_
_entity.id
_entity.type
_entity.pdbx_description
1 polymer ?
#
loop_
_entity_poly.entity_id
_entity_poly.type
_entity_poly.pdbx_seq_one_letter_code
_entity_poly.pdbx_strand_id
1 'polypeptide(L)'
;MEYCETRVLADHCCCERHYLPEPFPWLPHTCYVGPHRCRPLAQDCVRYTRLRDCCCYKKLAERWKSILSNSSRLSVGGVSLLLLSMLLFVAHL
;
A
#
# COMPACT_ATOMS: atom_id res chain seq x y z
N MET A 1 -0.25 -9.53 -14.74
CA MET A 1 -0.03 -8.15 -15.24
C MET A 1 -1.22 -7.25 -14.95
N GLU A 2 -2.39 -7.41 -15.59
CA GLU A 2 -3.63 -6.70 -15.24
C GLU A 2 -4.23 -7.20 -13.92
N TYR A 3 -4.25 -8.52 -13.73
CA TYR A 3 -4.72 -9.19 -12.50
C TYR A 3 -4.16 -8.55 -11.22
N CYS A 4 -2.89 -8.16 -11.23
CA CYS A 4 -2.24 -7.56 -10.07
C CYS A 4 -2.81 -6.19 -9.69
N GLU A 5 -3.35 -5.44 -10.65
CA GLU A 5 -3.85 -4.09 -10.39
C GLU A 5 -5.34 -4.10 -10.05
N THR A 6 -6.10 -5.05 -10.60
CA THR A 6 -7.57 -5.02 -10.56
C THR A 6 -8.20 -6.15 -9.76
N ARG A 7 -7.50 -7.27 -9.54
CA ARG A 7 -8.12 -8.49 -8.99
C ARG A 7 -7.41 -9.08 -7.77
N VAL A 8 -6.10 -8.86 -7.62
CA VAL A 8 -5.32 -9.51 -6.56
C VAL A 8 -5.80 -9.17 -5.14
N LEU A 9 -6.34 -7.97 -4.92
CA LEU A 9 -6.90 -7.58 -3.63
C LEU A 9 -8.17 -8.37 -3.27
N ALA A 10 -9.01 -8.68 -4.26
CA ALA A 10 -10.20 -9.50 -4.01
C ALA A 10 -9.81 -10.92 -3.60
N ASP A 11 -8.79 -11.48 -4.23
CA ASP A 11 -8.28 -12.82 -3.89
C ASP A 11 -7.48 -12.83 -2.59
N HIS A 12 -6.73 -11.76 -2.29
CA HIS A 12 -6.12 -11.54 -0.98
C HIS A 12 -7.19 -11.58 0.12
N CYS A 13 -8.22 -10.74 0.01
CA CYS A 13 -9.30 -10.72 0.99
C CYS A 13 -10.07 -12.05 1.09
N CYS A 14 -10.01 -12.88 0.05
CA CYS A 14 -10.67 -14.17 0.05
C CYS A 14 -9.82 -15.29 0.66
N CYS A 15 -8.55 -15.36 0.27
CA CYS A 15 -7.64 -16.45 0.61
C CYS A 15 -6.86 -16.19 1.90
N GLU A 16 -6.74 -14.93 2.34
CA GLU A 16 -5.81 -14.51 3.38
C GLU A 16 -6.49 -13.85 4.58
N ARG A 17 -7.69 -14.31 4.93
CA ARG A 17 -8.58 -13.68 5.94
C ARG A 17 -7.97 -13.50 7.34
N HIS A 18 -6.81 -14.12 7.63
CA HIS A 18 -6.15 -14.12 8.93
C HIS A 18 -4.61 -14.04 8.85
N TYR A 19 -4.03 -13.58 7.74
CA TYR A 19 -2.57 -13.50 7.64
C TYR A 19 -2.00 -12.35 8.45
N LEU A 20 -1.20 -12.69 9.46
CA LEU A 20 -0.24 -11.78 10.08
C LEU A 20 1.16 -12.38 9.86
N PRO A 21 2.07 -11.65 9.21
CA PRO A 21 1.94 -10.27 8.71
C PRO A 21 1.05 -10.14 7.46
N GLU A 22 0.36 -9.01 7.37
CA GLU A 22 -0.45 -8.60 6.22
C GLU A 22 0.44 -8.51 4.95
N PRO A 23 0.15 -9.24 3.85
CA PRO A 23 1.03 -9.28 2.67
C PRO A 23 1.07 -8.00 1.84
N PHE A 24 0.04 -7.15 1.91
CA PHE A 24 0.01 -5.85 1.23
C PHE A 24 -0.22 -4.67 2.19
N PRO A 25 0.67 -4.44 3.19
CA PRO A 25 0.43 -3.50 4.27
C PRO A 25 0.48 -2.03 3.82
N TRP A 26 1.15 -1.71 2.70
CA TRP A 26 1.19 -0.36 2.12
C TRP A 26 0.08 -0.10 1.08
N LEU A 27 -0.73 -1.10 0.76
CA LEU A 27 -1.81 -0.99 -0.21
C LEU A 27 -3.12 -0.70 0.55
N PRO A 28 -3.72 0.49 0.42
CA PRO A 28 -4.98 0.78 1.10
C PRO A 28 -6.09 -0.14 0.59
N HIS A 29 -6.66 -0.93 1.49
CA HIS A 29 -7.78 -1.81 1.20
C HIS A 29 -8.55 -2.17 2.47
N THR A 30 -9.77 -2.66 2.31
CA THR A 30 -10.59 -3.21 3.39
C THR A 30 -11.11 -4.56 2.95
N CYS A 31 -10.83 -5.60 3.73
CA CYS A 31 -11.38 -6.92 3.46
C CYS A 31 -12.69 -7.12 4.20
N TYR A 32 -13.77 -7.40 3.45
CA TYR A 32 -15.05 -7.73 4.05
C TYR A 32 -15.09 -9.21 4.45
N VAL A 33 -15.19 -9.46 5.75
CA VAL A 33 -15.38 -10.81 6.29
C VAL A 33 -16.88 -11.07 6.45
N GLY A 34 -17.51 -11.47 5.35
CA GLY A 34 -18.92 -11.88 5.34
C GLY A 34 -19.15 -13.33 5.80
N PRO A 35 -20.40 -13.69 6.14
CA PRO A 35 -20.78 -15.07 6.48
C PRO A 35 -20.70 -16.01 5.27
N HIS A 36 -20.80 -15.47 4.05
CA HIS A 36 -20.64 -16.23 2.82
C HIS A 36 -19.17 -16.45 2.49
N ARG A 37 -18.83 -17.69 2.10
CA ARG A 37 -17.52 -18.00 1.52
C ARG A 37 -17.40 -17.27 0.17
N CYS A 38 -16.37 -16.46 0.05
CA CYS A 38 -15.94 -15.90 -1.22
C CYS A 38 -15.36 -17.00 -2.14
N ARG A 39 -15.23 -16.70 -3.43
CA ARG A 39 -14.59 -17.58 -4.42
C ARG A 39 -13.40 -16.85 -5.05
N PRO A 40 -12.19 -17.45 -5.06
CA PRO A 40 -11.03 -16.85 -5.71
C PRO A 40 -11.23 -16.67 -7.23
N LEU A 41 -10.87 -15.50 -7.73
CA LEU A 41 -10.83 -15.11 -9.14
C LEU A 41 -9.65 -15.76 -9.86
N ALA A 42 -8.54 -16.01 -9.16
CA ALA A 42 -7.41 -16.78 -9.63
C ALA A 42 -7.66 -18.30 -9.64
N GLN A 43 -8.92 -18.74 -9.73
CA GLN A 43 -9.36 -20.14 -9.71
C GLN A 43 -9.27 -20.80 -8.33
N ASP A 44 -8.12 -20.72 -7.67
CA ASP A 44 -7.90 -21.25 -6.33
C ASP A 44 -6.84 -20.44 -5.55
N CYS A 45 -6.78 -20.66 -4.24
CA CYS A 45 -5.85 -19.93 -3.37
C CYS A 45 -4.38 -20.27 -3.62
N VAL A 46 -4.07 -21.46 -4.15
CA VAL A 46 -2.68 -21.87 -4.46
C VAL A 46 -2.17 -21.07 -5.66
N ARG A 47 -3.00 -20.92 -6.70
CA ARG A 47 -2.70 -20.12 -7.87
C ARG A 47 -2.63 -18.64 -7.52
N TYR A 48 -3.51 -18.14 -6.66
CA TYR A 48 -3.40 -16.80 -6.10
C TYR A 48 -2.04 -16.57 -5.42
N THR A 49 -1.61 -17.44 -4.49
CA THR A 49 -0.32 -17.29 -3.78
C THR A 49 0.84 -17.22 -4.76
N ARG A 50 0.85 -18.08 -5.79
CA ARG A 50 1.87 -18.03 -6.84
C ARG A 50 1.87 -16.69 -7.57
N LEU A 51 0.71 -16.20 -8.00
CA LEU A 51 0.59 -14.91 -8.69
C LEU A 51 0.99 -13.73 -7.81
N ARG A 52 0.61 -13.76 -6.53
CA ARG A 52 0.98 -12.78 -5.51
C ARG A 52 2.50 -12.66 -5.42
N ASP A 53 3.18 -13.79 -5.18
CA ASP A 53 4.62 -13.83 -4.88
C ASP A 53 5.50 -13.64 -6.12
N CYS A 54 5.19 -14.32 -7.22
CA CYS A 54 6.03 -14.27 -8.42
C CYS A 54 5.97 -12.91 -9.11
N CYS A 55 4.82 -12.24 -9.04
CA CYS A 55 4.43 -11.34 -10.11
C CYS A 55 3.76 -10.04 -9.63
N CYS A 56 2.88 -10.11 -8.62
CA CYS A 56 2.13 -8.93 -8.19
C CYS A 56 2.85 -8.10 -7.14
N TYR A 57 3.53 -8.74 -6.19
CA TYR A 57 4.17 -8.04 -5.07
C TYR A 57 5.14 -6.95 -5.53
N LYS A 58 6.16 -7.32 -6.33
CA LYS A 58 7.16 -6.37 -6.85
C LYS A 58 6.50 -5.24 -7.65
N LYS A 59 5.60 -5.58 -8.57
CA LYS A 59 4.92 -4.61 -9.44
C LYS A 59 4.10 -3.60 -8.63
N LEU A 60 3.35 -4.07 -7.63
CA LEU A 60 2.54 -3.20 -6.79
C LEU A 60 3.40 -2.36 -5.85
N ALA A 61 4.45 -2.93 -5.26
CA ALA A 61 5.39 -2.20 -4.42
C ALA A 61 6.03 -1.03 -5.19
N GLU A 62 6.49 -1.26 -6.43
CA GLU A 62 7.05 -0.21 -7.29
C GLU A 62 6.03 0.91 -7.58
N ARG A 63 4.80 0.53 -7.95
CA ARG A 63 3.72 1.49 -8.22
C ARG A 63 3.37 2.32 -6.99
N TRP A 64 3.15 1.68 -5.86
CA TRP A 64 2.74 2.36 -4.63
C TRP A 64 3.86 3.19 -4.03
N LYS A 65 5.12 2.75 -4.15
CA LYS A 65 6.27 3.58 -3.84
C LYS A 65 6.25 4.88 -4.64
N SER A 66 6.03 4.80 -5.96
CA SER A 66 5.95 5.99 -6.82
C SER A 66 4.83 6.95 -6.42
N ILE A 67 3.65 6.42 -6.07
CA ILE A 67 2.49 7.22 -5.65
C ILE A 67 2.81 7.94 -4.33
N LEU A 68 3.30 7.19 -3.34
CA LEU A 68 3.61 7.70 -2.01
C LEU A 68 4.82 8.65 -1.99
N SER A 69 5.79 8.49 -2.91
CA SER A 69 6.93 9.41 -3.03
C SER A 69 6.60 10.70 -3.77
N ASN A 70 5.54 10.73 -4.57
CA ASN A 70 5.15 11.93 -5.32
C ASN A 70 4.27 12.89 -4.51
N SER A 71 3.57 12.42 -3.47
CA SER A 71 2.78 13.26 -2.57
C SER A 71 3.62 14.17 -1.67
N SER A 72 4.90 13.84 -1.43
CA SER A 72 5.84 14.66 -0.64
C SER A 72 6.40 15.90 -1.37
N ARG A 73 5.95 16.22 -2.60
CA ARG A 73 6.38 17.44 -3.31
C ARG A 73 5.68 18.73 -2.86
N LEU A 74 4.75 18.65 -1.91
CA LEU A 74 4.36 19.79 -1.07
C LEU A 74 5.27 19.85 0.16
N SER A 75 6.58 19.86 -0.07
CA SER A 75 7.54 20.17 0.97
C SER A 75 7.36 21.66 1.29
N VAL A 76 6.86 21.98 2.49
CA VAL A 76 7.21 23.25 3.11
C VAL A 76 8.73 23.25 3.14
N GLY A 77 9.32 23.94 2.16
CA GLY A 77 10.74 23.76 1.84
C GLY A 77 11.57 23.95 3.09
N GLY A 78 12.66 23.17 3.24
CA GLY A 78 13.52 23.26 4.43
C GLY A 78 13.95 24.69 4.76
N VAL A 79 13.99 25.57 3.76
CA VAL A 79 14.16 27.03 3.91
C VAL A 79 13.09 27.67 4.79
N SER A 80 11.80 27.37 4.61
CA SER A 80 10.71 27.92 5.44
C SER A 80 10.81 27.49 6.91
N LEU A 81 11.23 26.25 7.17
CA LEU A 81 11.44 25.75 8.54
C LEU A 81 12.67 26.38 9.20
N LEU A 82 13.76 26.55 8.45
CA LEU A 82 14.96 27.25 8.91
C LEU A 82 14.68 28.73 9.20
N LEU A 83 13.90 29.40 8.35
CA LEU A 83 13.48 30.78 8.59
C LEU A 83 12.60 30.90 9.83
N LEU A 84 11.69 29.94 10.06
CA LEU A 84 10.86 29.92 11.26
C LEU A 84 11.70 29.73 12.54
N SER A 85 12.71 28.85 12.51
CA SER A 85 13.57 28.63 13.68
C SER A 85 14.44 29.84 14.00
N MET A 86 14.94 30.54 12.98
CA MET A 86 15.72 31.77 13.17
C MET A 86 14.85 32.90 13.75
N LEU A 87 13.60 33.04 13.29
CA LEU A 87 12.66 34.03 13.83
C LEU A 87 12.34 33.77 15.31
N LEU A 88 12.12 32.51 15.69
CA LEU A 88 11.88 32.15 17.08
C LEU A 88 13.12 32.37 17.95
N PHE A 89 14.32 32.07 17.44
CA PHE A 89 15.56 32.32 18.17
C PHE A 89 15.81 33.81 18.42
N VAL A 90 15.54 34.67 17.42
CA VAL A 90 15.66 36.13 17.57
C VAL A 90 14.58 36.70 18.50
N ALA A 91 13.37 36.15 18.52
CA ALA A 91 12.29 36.62 19.40
C ALA A 91 12.46 36.24 20.88
N HIS A 92 13.34 35.27 21.17
CA HIS A 92 13.63 34.79 22.53
C HIS A 92 15.02 35.19 23.04
N LEU A 93 15.76 36.00 22.27
CA LEU A 93 16.95 36.74 22.73
C LEU A 93 16.54 38.13 23.21
#